data_AF-A0A4S8XHZ9-F1
#
_entry.id   AF-A0A4S8XHZ9-F1
#
_cell.length_a   1.000
_cell.length_b   1.000
_cell.length_c   1.000
_cell.angle_alpha   90.00
_cell.angle_beta   90.00
_cell.angle_gamma   90.00
#
_symmetry.space_group_name_H-M   'P 1'
#
loop_
_entity.id
_entity.type
_entity.pdbx_description
1 polymer ?
#
loop_
_entity_poly.entity_id
_entity_poly.type
_entity_poly.pdbx_seq_one_letter_code
_entity_poly.pdbx_strand_id
1 'polypeptide(L)'
;MFSSADKAADMNHIIAKAEAIHLERQILALQTLYPTQGYTTKCVAGSTTILSPAMLGRKLNHTYGFALEGEVTMDDLHAIEAAYKQNGVHPEIDMCDFADGSAFDLLSAKYTITGSLCEYQRSLSDFQGPAMLGSGIEISKLGPEDHDTFIRASVDGFSSTGRAPELLKVLAESAAARFSGR
;
A
#
# COMPACT_ATOMS: atom_id res chain seq x y z
N MET A 1 -1.64 5.85 32.72
CA MET A 1 -1.12 4.53 32.29
C MET A 1 -2.10 3.99 31.27
N PHE A 2 -1.72 3.90 30.00
CA PHE A 2 -2.56 3.28 28.97
C PHE A 2 -2.61 1.76 29.19
N SER A 3 -3.78 1.15 28.97
CA SER A 3 -3.95 -0.29 29.06
C SER A 3 -3.17 -1.00 27.94
N SER A 4 -2.96 -2.33 28.05
CA SER A 4 -2.33 -3.11 26.97
C SER A 4 -3.15 -3.07 25.67
N ALA A 5 -4.47 -2.96 25.77
CA ALA A 5 -5.37 -2.81 24.62
C ALA A 5 -5.20 -1.43 23.94
N ASP A 6 -5.08 -0.36 24.72
CA ASP A 6 -4.85 0.99 24.18
C ASP A 6 -3.50 1.08 23.45
N LYS A 7 -2.46 0.42 23.98
CA LYS A 7 -1.14 0.35 23.32
C LYS A 7 -1.16 -0.47 22.04
N ALA A 8 -1.97 -1.54 21.99
CA ALA A 8 -2.11 -2.36 20.79
C ALA A 8 -2.89 -1.60 19.70
N ALA A 9 -3.96 -0.87 20.07
CA ALA A 9 -4.71 -0.01 19.17
C ALA A 9 -3.83 1.10 18.59
N ASP A 10 -2.99 1.74 19.41
CA ASP A 10 -2.01 2.74 18.99
C ASP A 10 -0.99 2.16 17.98
N MET A 11 -0.48 0.96 18.24
CA MET A 11 0.45 0.28 17.31
C MET A 11 -0.19 -0.08 15.97
N ASN A 12 -1.42 -0.60 15.97
CA ASN A 12 -2.10 -0.95 14.72
C ASN A 12 -2.42 0.29 13.88
N HIS A 13 -2.77 1.40 14.54
CA HIS A 13 -2.93 2.68 13.86
C HIS A 13 -1.59 3.12 13.22
N ILE A 14 -0.48 3.03 13.96
CA ILE A 14 0.85 3.35 13.44
C ILE A 14 1.21 2.48 12.22
N ILE A 15 0.90 1.18 12.25
CA ILE A 15 1.16 0.27 11.12
C ILE A 15 0.30 0.64 9.92
N ALA A 16 -1.01 0.82 10.09
CA ALA A 16 -1.90 1.23 9.01
C ALA A 16 -1.45 2.57 8.37
N LYS A 17 -0.97 3.51 9.20
CA LYS A 17 -0.40 4.78 8.72
C LYS A 17 0.91 4.56 7.97
N ALA A 18 1.78 3.65 8.44
CA ALA A 18 3.00 3.29 7.74
C ALA A 18 2.73 2.62 6.39
N GLU A 19 1.67 1.81 6.26
CA GLU A 19 1.23 1.24 4.99
C GLU A 19 0.79 2.35 4.02
N ALA A 20 -0.06 3.29 4.46
CA ALA A 20 -0.47 4.43 3.64
C ALA A 20 0.75 5.23 3.13
N ILE A 21 1.74 5.50 3.99
CA ILE A 21 3.00 6.17 3.61
C ILE A 21 3.80 5.32 2.62
N HIS A 22 3.88 4.00 2.82
CA HIS A 22 4.60 3.11 1.91
C HIS A 22 4.03 3.18 0.48
N LEU A 23 2.71 3.20 0.37
CA LEU A 23 1.99 3.24 -0.89
C LEU A 23 2.03 4.64 -1.53
N GLU A 24 1.96 5.71 -0.73
CA GLU A 24 2.19 7.08 -1.21
C GLU A 24 3.60 7.22 -1.82
N ARG A 25 4.63 6.65 -1.17
CA ARG A 25 5.97 6.62 -1.76
C ARG A 25 6.02 5.79 -3.04
N GLN A 26 5.20 4.75 -3.14
CA GLN A 26 5.14 3.92 -4.35
C GLN A 26 4.63 4.73 -5.53
N ILE A 27 3.53 5.47 -5.33
CA ILE A 27 2.94 6.28 -6.39
C ILE A 27 3.83 7.47 -6.76
N LEU A 28 4.53 8.11 -5.80
CA LEU A 28 5.53 9.14 -6.09
C LEU A 28 6.68 8.62 -6.97
N ALA A 29 7.14 7.40 -6.72
CA ALA A 29 8.14 6.77 -7.57
C ALA A 29 7.59 6.51 -8.99
N LEU A 30 6.33 6.06 -9.10
CA LEU A 30 5.68 5.84 -10.40
C LEU A 30 5.44 7.14 -11.18
N GLN A 31 5.08 8.23 -10.50
CA GLN A 31 4.99 9.56 -11.11
C GLN A 31 6.34 10.04 -11.66
N THR A 32 7.44 9.68 -11.00
CA THR A 32 8.79 10.01 -11.45
C THR A 32 9.22 9.16 -12.65
N LEU A 33 8.95 7.85 -12.61
CA LEU A 33 9.30 6.91 -13.68
C LEU A 33 8.44 7.10 -14.93
N TYR A 34 7.17 7.44 -14.76
CA TYR A 34 6.15 7.51 -15.81
C TYR A 34 5.29 8.78 -15.71
N PRO A 35 5.88 9.98 -15.87
CA PRO A 35 5.21 11.25 -15.60
C PRO A 35 3.96 11.50 -16.46
N THR A 36 3.82 10.82 -17.59
CA THR A 36 2.72 11.00 -18.54
C THR A 36 1.62 9.94 -18.43
N GLN A 37 1.73 8.98 -17.51
CA GLN A 37 0.80 7.84 -17.41
C GLN A 37 -0.34 8.05 -16.39
N GLY A 38 -0.52 9.26 -15.87
CA GLY A 38 -1.72 9.61 -15.08
C GLY A 38 -1.74 9.07 -13.64
N TYR A 39 -0.59 8.70 -13.08
CA TYR A 39 -0.45 8.36 -11.67
C TYR A 39 -0.75 9.59 -10.79
N THR A 40 -1.77 9.52 -9.93
CA THR A 40 -2.17 10.62 -9.05
C THR A 40 -2.60 10.12 -7.68
N THR A 41 -2.66 11.05 -6.72
CA THR A 41 -3.20 10.81 -5.39
C THR A 41 -4.33 11.78 -5.10
N LYS A 42 -5.30 11.34 -4.30
CA LYS A 42 -6.36 12.18 -3.76
C LYS A 42 -6.48 11.93 -2.27
N CYS A 43 -6.34 13.00 -1.47
CA CYS A 43 -6.53 12.93 -0.03
C CYS A 43 -7.93 13.43 0.34
N VAL A 44 -8.65 12.66 1.16
CA VAL A 44 -9.99 13.00 1.68
C VAL A 44 -10.09 12.50 3.12
N ALA A 45 -10.43 13.37 4.07
CA ALA A 45 -10.59 13.03 5.49
C ALA A 45 -9.43 12.16 6.06
N GLY A 46 -8.18 12.53 5.77
CA GLY A 46 -6.99 11.80 6.23
C GLY A 46 -6.66 10.52 5.42
N SER A 47 -7.57 10.04 4.57
CA SER A 47 -7.31 8.91 3.67
C SER A 47 -6.43 9.31 2.48
N THR A 48 -5.75 8.33 1.90
CA THR A 48 -5.01 8.46 0.64
C THR A 48 -5.60 7.51 -0.39
N THR A 49 -6.13 8.07 -1.47
CA THR A 49 -6.60 7.33 -2.65
C THR A 49 -5.53 7.37 -3.73
N ILE A 50 -5.05 6.21 -4.15
CA ILE A 50 -4.11 6.08 -5.25
C ILE A 50 -4.91 5.82 -6.53
N LEU A 51 -4.61 6.59 -7.58
CA LEU A 51 -5.26 6.49 -8.87
C LEU A 51 -4.18 6.26 -9.94
N SER A 52 -4.35 5.20 -10.72
CA SER A 52 -3.42 4.79 -11.76
C SER A 52 -4.18 4.22 -12.96
N PRO A 53 -3.50 3.88 -14.09
CA PRO A 53 -4.17 3.26 -15.22
C PRO A 53 -4.99 2.02 -14.82
N ALA A 54 -6.21 1.92 -15.35
CA ALA A 54 -7.17 0.87 -15.01
C ALA A 54 -6.62 -0.57 -15.13
N MET A 55 -5.71 -0.79 -16.09
CA MET A 55 -5.07 -2.09 -16.32
C MET A 55 -4.21 -2.58 -15.14
N LEU A 56 -3.79 -1.70 -14.24
CA LEU A 56 -3.01 -2.06 -13.05
C LEU A 56 -3.90 -2.57 -11.91
N GLY A 57 -5.23 -2.45 -12.07
CA GLY A 57 -6.24 -2.99 -11.17
C GLY A 57 -6.13 -2.47 -9.73
N ARG A 58 -6.77 -3.19 -8.81
CA ARG A 58 -6.87 -2.78 -7.40
C ARG A 58 -5.53 -2.58 -6.70
N LYS A 59 -4.44 -3.23 -7.17
CA LYS A 59 -3.14 -3.18 -6.47
C LYS A 59 -2.49 -1.80 -6.48
N LEU A 60 -2.88 -0.95 -7.45
CA LEU A 60 -2.46 0.44 -7.57
C LEU A 60 -3.66 1.39 -7.74
N ASN A 61 -4.87 0.92 -7.43
CA ASN A 61 -6.11 1.70 -7.46
C ASN A 61 -6.92 1.35 -6.22
N HIS A 62 -6.62 2.02 -5.11
CA HIS A 62 -7.15 1.68 -3.80
C HIS A 62 -6.98 2.86 -2.82
N THR A 63 -7.88 2.94 -1.85
CA THR A 63 -7.91 3.96 -0.80
C THR A 63 -7.51 3.35 0.53
N TYR A 64 -6.60 4.03 1.25
CA TYR A 64 -6.13 3.62 2.57
C TYR A 64 -6.35 4.70 3.61
N GLY A 65 -6.48 4.28 4.87
CA GLY A 65 -6.55 5.19 6.00
C GLY A 65 -7.89 5.90 6.14
N PHE A 66 -8.94 5.42 5.46
CA PHE A 66 -10.28 5.97 5.63
C PHE A 66 -10.76 5.73 7.07
N ALA A 67 -11.18 6.82 7.72
CA ALA A 67 -11.53 6.88 9.15
C ALA A 67 -10.43 6.49 10.13
N LEU A 68 -9.16 6.46 9.70
CA LEU A 68 -8.06 6.12 10.59
C LEU A 68 -7.82 7.23 11.63
N GLU A 69 -7.94 8.49 11.23
CA GLU A 69 -7.70 9.66 12.10
C GLU A 69 -8.94 10.17 12.84
N GLY A 70 -10.10 9.54 12.64
CA GLY A 70 -11.36 9.89 13.30
C GLY A 70 -12.59 9.65 12.44
N GLU A 71 -13.72 10.18 12.89
CA GLU A 71 -15.03 10.06 12.22
C GLU A 71 -15.01 10.60 10.79
N VAL A 72 -15.72 9.91 9.89
CA VAL A 72 -15.90 10.27 8.48
C VAL A 72 -17.37 10.34 8.09
N THR A 73 -17.66 11.10 7.04
CA THR A 73 -19.02 11.36 6.58
C THR A 73 -19.33 10.71 5.23
N MET A 74 -20.61 10.68 4.86
CA MET A 74 -21.03 10.25 3.53
C MET A 74 -20.47 11.14 2.42
N ASP A 75 -20.27 12.44 2.68
CA ASP A 75 -19.68 13.37 1.72
C ASP A 75 -18.20 13.03 1.45
N ASP A 76 -17.47 12.59 2.46
CA ASP A 76 -16.09 12.10 2.31
C ASP A 76 -16.05 10.86 1.41
N LEU A 77 -16.95 9.91 1.64
CA LEU A 77 -17.07 8.73 0.79
C LEU A 77 -17.44 9.10 -0.67
N HIS A 78 -18.37 10.03 -0.88
CA HIS A 78 -18.73 10.50 -2.23
C HIS A 78 -17.57 11.19 -2.92
N ALA A 79 -16.73 11.93 -2.19
CA ALA A 79 -15.54 12.56 -2.75
C ALA A 79 -14.51 11.52 -3.23
N ILE A 80 -14.34 10.43 -2.48
CA ILE A 80 -13.51 9.28 -2.89
C ILE A 80 -14.11 8.62 -4.15
N GLU A 81 -15.40 8.27 -4.11
CA GLU A 81 -16.14 7.67 -5.24
C GLU A 81 -16.06 8.52 -6.51
N ALA A 82 -16.15 9.84 -6.38
CA ALA A 82 -16.02 10.77 -7.50
C ALA A 82 -14.61 10.74 -8.11
N ALA A 83 -13.56 10.62 -7.30
CA ALA A 83 -12.19 10.53 -7.78
C ALA A 83 -11.95 9.24 -8.60
N TYR A 84 -12.46 8.11 -8.10
CA TYR A 84 -12.46 6.84 -8.84
C TYR A 84 -13.21 6.92 -10.16
N LYS A 85 -14.42 7.50 -10.13
CA LYS A 85 -15.24 7.70 -11.33
C LYS A 85 -14.52 8.56 -12.38
N GLN A 86 -13.82 9.61 -11.96
CA GLN A 86 -13.01 10.45 -12.85
C GLN A 86 -11.83 9.68 -13.45
N ASN A 87 -11.21 8.77 -12.69
CA ASN A 87 -10.12 7.91 -13.16
C ASN A 87 -10.60 6.72 -14.02
N GLY A 88 -11.92 6.48 -14.08
CA GLY A 88 -12.50 5.38 -14.86
C GLY A 88 -12.29 3.99 -14.26
N VAL A 89 -12.11 3.90 -12.93
CA VAL A 89 -11.96 2.62 -12.22
C VAL A 89 -12.98 2.51 -11.08
N HIS A 90 -13.23 1.29 -10.61
CA HIS A 90 -14.12 1.06 -9.48
C HIS A 90 -13.43 1.41 -8.15
N PRO A 91 -14.16 1.99 -7.17
CA PRO A 91 -13.60 2.23 -5.85
C PRO A 91 -13.26 0.92 -5.13
N GLU A 92 -12.04 0.87 -4.60
CA GLU A 92 -11.54 -0.19 -3.73
C GLU A 92 -10.99 0.49 -2.48
N ILE A 93 -11.47 0.09 -1.29
CA ILE A 93 -11.16 0.77 -0.04
C ILE A 93 -10.69 -0.27 0.96
N ASP A 94 -9.45 -0.15 1.40
CA ASP A 94 -8.88 -0.97 2.46
C ASP A 94 -9.18 -0.28 3.80
N MET A 95 -9.95 -0.97 4.65
CA MET A 95 -10.38 -0.48 5.96
C MET A 95 -9.57 -1.19 7.05
N CYS A 96 -9.03 -0.43 7.98
CA CYS A 96 -8.39 -0.96 9.19
C CYS A 96 -9.47 -1.29 10.23
N ASP A 97 -9.38 -2.47 10.86
CA ASP A 97 -10.30 -2.88 11.94
C ASP A 97 -10.26 -1.96 13.17
N PHE A 98 -9.23 -1.12 13.27
CA PHE A 98 -9.03 -0.13 14.34
C PHE A 98 -9.34 1.30 13.91
N ALA A 99 -9.89 1.50 12.71
CA ALA A 99 -10.42 2.79 12.28
C ALA A 99 -11.70 3.15 13.07
N ASP A 100 -12.12 4.41 13.00
CA ASP A 100 -13.39 4.83 13.57
C ASP A 100 -14.57 4.07 12.94
N GLY A 101 -15.57 3.72 13.77
CA GLY A 101 -16.70 2.87 13.38
C GLY A 101 -17.57 3.47 12.25
N SER A 102 -17.53 4.79 12.06
CA SER A 102 -18.24 5.47 10.98
C SER A 102 -17.86 4.95 9.58
N ALA A 103 -16.61 4.52 9.35
CA ALA A 103 -16.23 3.90 8.08
C ALA A 103 -17.00 2.60 7.82
N PHE A 104 -17.09 1.72 8.81
CA PHE A 104 -17.78 0.45 8.65
C PHE A 104 -19.27 0.66 8.37
N ASP A 105 -19.92 1.59 9.07
CA ASP A 105 -21.34 1.91 8.87
C ASP A 105 -21.60 2.41 7.44
N LEU A 106 -20.75 3.31 6.93
CA LEU A 106 -20.87 3.83 5.56
C LEU A 106 -20.57 2.77 4.49
N LEU A 107 -19.49 1.99 4.68
CA LEU A 107 -19.05 1.02 3.69
C LEU A 107 -19.99 -0.19 3.64
N SER A 108 -20.43 -0.72 4.78
CA SER A 108 -21.33 -1.88 4.84
C SER A 108 -22.69 -1.64 4.16
N ALA A 109 -23.12 -0.39 4.04
CA ALA A 109 -24.35 -0.02 3.34
C ALA A 109 -24.24 -0.07 1.80
N LYS A 110 -23.02 -0.07 1.23
CA LYS A 110 -22.77 0.12 -0.20
C LYS A 110 -21.77 -0.86 -0.83
N TYR A 111 -20.85 -1.40 -0.04
CA TYR A 111 -19.73 -2.19 -0.48
C TYR A 111 -19.83 -3.63 0.03
N THR A 112 -19.08 -4.50 -0.61
CA THR A 112 -18.93 -5.90 -0.20
C THR A 112 -17.46 -6.18 0.07
N ILE A 113 -17.18 -6.95 1.11
CA ILE A 113 -15.81 -7.34 1.46
C ILE A 113 -15.31 -8.35 0.40
N THR A 114 -14.25 -8.00 -0.31
CA THR A 114 -13.65 -8.85 -1.37
C THR A 114 -12.40 -9.60 -0.91
N GLY A 115 -11.89 -9.28 0.28
CA GLY A 115 -10.77 -9.96 0.90
C GLY A 115 -10.39 -9.34 2.23
N SER A 116 -9.44 -9.96 2.92
CA SER A 116 -8.83 -9.45 4.14
C SER A 116 -7.31 -9.50 4.04
N LEU A 117 -6.65 -8.57 4.71
CA LEU A 117 -5.20 -8.53 4.87
C LEU A 117 -4.87 -8.82 6.33
N CYS A 118 -3.89 -9.68 6.56
CA CYS A 118 -3.37 -9.95 7.90
C CYS A 118 -1.93 -9.45 7.96
N GLU A 119 -1.68 -8.48 8.84
CA GLU A 119 -0.36 -7.91 9.04
C GLU A 119 0.33 -8.57 10.22
N TYR A 120 1.56 -9.02 10.00
CA TYR A 120 2.41 -9.57 11.04
C TYR A 120 3.49 -8.56 11.39
N GLN A 121 3.59 -8.24 12.68
CA GLN A 121 4.60 -7.33 13.20
C GLN A 121 5.60 -8.07 14.10
N ARG A 122 6.85 -7.61 14.08
CA ARG A 122 7.90 -8.05 15.00
C ARG A 122 8.78 -6.86 15.35
N SER A 123 9.07 -6.67 16.64
CA SER A 123 10.05 -5.68 17.06
C SER A 123 11.44 -6.05 16.53
N LEU A 124 12.15 -5.05 16.02
CA LEU A 124 13.54 -5.23 15.58
C LEU A 124 14.45 -5.63 16.75
N SER A 125 14.15 -5.19 17.98
CA SER A 125 14.90 -5.62 19.18
C SER A 125 14.84 -7.12 19.41
N ASP A 126 13.76 -7.76 18.96
CA ASP A 126 13.49 -9.17 19.16
C ASP A 126 13.89 -9.98 17.92
N PHE A 127 14.31 -9.29 16.85
CA PHE A 127 14.83 -9.92 15.65
C PHE A 127 16.25 -10.40 15.90
N GLN A 128 16.36 -11.70 16.17
CA GLN A 128 17.65 -12.37 16.06
C GLN A 128 17.89 -12.60 14.57
N GLY A 129 18.98 -12.01 14.06
CA GLY A 129 19.42 -12.20 12.68
C GLY A 129 19.42 -13.69 12.32
N PRO A 130 19.13 -14.06 11.05
CA PRO A 130 18.96 -15.45 10.73
C PRO A 130 20.26 -16.20 11.02
N ALA A 131 20.22 -17.11 12.00
CA ALA A 131 21.26 -18.14 12.17
C ALA A 131 21.41 -19.01 10.89
N MET A 132 20.41 -18.92 9.99
CA MET A 132 20.31 -19.58 8.69
C MET A 132 21.09 -18.94 7.54
N LEU A 133 21.70 -17.76 7.70
CA LEU A 133 22.64 -17.27 6.69
C LEU A 133 23.92 -18.12 6.81
N GLY A 134 23.90 -19.28 6.15
CA GLY A 134 25.08 -20.13 6.03
C GLY A 134 26.25 -19.35 5.44
N SER A 135 27.46 -19.85 5.63
CA SER A 135 28.64 -19.29 5.00
C SER A 135 28.44 -19.26 3.48
N GLY A 136 28.34 -18.06 2.89
CA GLY A 136 28.24 -17.88 1.43
C GLY A 136 27.08 -17.01 0.93
N ILE A 137 26.20 -16.51 1.79
CA ILE A 137 25.18 -15.52 1.40
C ILE A 137 25.65 -14.13 1.84
N GLU A 138 25.87 -13.24 0.87
CA GLU A 138 26.10 -11.82 1.09
C GLU A 138 24.81 -11.05 0.82
N ILE A 139 24.45 -10.15 1.74
CA ILE A 139 23.29 -9.26 1.58
C ILE A 139 23.83 -7.84 1.50
N SER A 140 23.65 -7.21 0.34
CA SER A 140 24.02 -5.83 0.09
C SER A 140 22.76 -4.98 -0.16
N LYS A 141 22.94 -3.65 -0.10
CA LYS A 141 21.92 -2.72 -0.60
C LYS A 141 21.94 -2.75 -2.12
N LEU A 142 20.77 -2.64 -2.75
CA LEU A 142 20.65 -2.61 -4.20
C LEU A 142 21.43 -1.43 -4.80
N GLY A 143 22.43 -1.72 -5.61
CA GLY A 143 23.17 -0.74 -6.41
C GLY A 143 22.54 -0.52 -7.79
N PRO A 144 22.90 0.57 -8.51
CA PRO A 144 22.43 0.83 -9.88
C PRO A 144 22.74 -0.32 -10.85
N GLU A 145 23.87 -1.00 -10.69
CA GLU A 145 24.33 -2.12 -11.50
C GLU A 145 23.44 -3.37 -11.42
N ASP A 146 22.76 -3.55 -10.28
CA ASP A 146 21.91 -4.72 -10.02
C ASP A 146 20.42 -4.45 -10.26
N HIS A 147 20.08 -3.24 -10.70
CA HIS A 147 18.69 -2.80 -10.83
C HIS A 147 17.85 -3.68 -11.76
N ASP A 148 18.37 -3.99 -12.95
CA ASP A 148 17.68 -4.86 -13.92
C ASP A 148 17.55 -6.30 -13.40
N THR A 149 18.57 -6.78 -12.69
CA THR A 149 18.54 -8.10 -12.06
C THR A 149 17.46 -8.16 -11.00
N PHE A 150 17.32 -7.13 -10.16
CA PHE A 150 16.26 -7.03 -9.16
C PHE A 150 14.87 -7.01 -9.79
N ILE A 151 14.67 -6.22 -10.86
CA ILE A 151 13.38 -6.14 -11.55
C ILE A 151 13.00 -7.51 -12.13
N ARG A 152 13.92 -8.15 -12.87
CA ARG A 152 13.70 -9.47 -13.46
C ARG A 152 13.40 -10.52 -12.40
N ALA A 153 14.22 -10.59 -11.35
CA ALA A 153 14.00 -11.54 -10.26
C ALA A 153 12.65 -11.33 -9.55
N SER A 154 12.24 -10.08 -9.38
CA SER A 154 10.93 -9.74 -8.79
C SER A 154 9.78 -10.20 -9.70
N VAL A 155 9.85 -9.91 -11.00
CA VAL A 155 8.82 -10.35 -11.95
C VAL A 155 8.75 -11.87 -12.01
N ASP A 156 9.89 -12.55 -12.14
CA ASP A 156 9.97 -14.01 -12.22
C ASP A 156 9.38 -14.66 -10.95
N GLY A 157 9.72 -14.14 -9.77
CA GLY A 157 9.25 -14.65 -8.48
C GLY A 157 7.74 -14.56 -8.27
N PHE A 158 7.07 -13.59 -8.91
CA PHE A 158 5.62 -13.40 -8.80
C PHE A 158 4.85 -13.83 -10.07
N SER A 159 5.54 -14.27 -11.12
CA SER A 159 4.93 -14.63 -12.42
C SER A 159 3.87 -15.74 -12.31
N SER A 160 4.05 -16.69 -11.39
CA SER A 160 3.14 -17.82 -11.15
C SER A 160 1.81 -17.43 -10.49
N THR A 161 1.67 -16.18 -10.02
CA THR A 161 0.47 -15.72 -9.29
C THR A 161 -0.70 -15.34 -10.19
N GLY A 162 -0.57 -15.46 -11.52
CA GLY A 162 -1.59 -15.08 -12.50
C GLY A 162 -1.77 -13.58 -12.68
N ARG A 163 -0.87 -12.76 -12.12
CA ARG A 163 -0.86 -11.30 -12.31
C ARG A 163 -0.31 -10.92 -13.67
N ALA A 164 -0.82 -9.83 -14.23
CA ALA A 164 -0.33 -9.29 -15.50
C ALA A 164 1.17 -8.93 -15.40
N PRO A 165 2.01 -9.31 -16.39
CA PRO A 165 3.43 -8.99 -16.41
C PRO A 165 3.71 -7.49 -16.27
N GLU A 166 2.88 -6.64 -16.87
CA GLU A 166 3.00 -5.19 -16.82
C GLU A 166 2.84 -4.67 -15.38
N LEU A 167 1.86 -5.20 -14.62
CA LEU A 167 1.68 -4.87 -13.21
C LEU A 167 2.91 -5.30 -12.40
N LEU A 168 3.41 -6.51 -12.60
CA LEU A 168 4.58 -7.01 -11.87
C LEU A 168 5.82 -6.16 -12.13
N LYS A 169 6.01 -5.75 -13.39
CA LYS A 169 7.12 -4.89 -13.80
C LYS A 169 7.05 -3.52 -13.14
N VAL A 170 5.89 -2.86 -13.22
CA VAL A 170 5.62 -1.54 -12.60
C VAL A 170 5.85 -1.59 -11.08
N LEU A 171 5.39 -2.66 -10.42
CA LEU A 171 5.61 -2.85 -8.99
C LEU A 171 7.11 -3.00 -8.66
N ALA A 172 7.86 -3.77 -9.44
CA ALA A 172 9.29 -3.97 -9.24
C ALA A 172 10.10 -2.68 -9.48
N GLU A 173 9.81 -1.96 -10.58
CA GLU A 173 10.44 -0.67 -10.91
C GLU A 173 10.16 0.37 -9.82
N SER A 174 8.92 0.47 -9.33
CA SER A 174 8.59 1.37 -8.22
C SER A 174 9.30 0.99 -6.91
N ALA A 175 9.50 -0.30 -6.64
CA ALA A 175 10.18 -0.75 -5.43
C ALA A 175 11.66 -0.35 -5.45
N ALA A 176 12.33 -0.52 -6.59
CA ALA A 176 13.73 -0.15 -6.73
C ALA A 176 13.94 1.37 -6.75
N ALA A 177 13.07 2.13 -7.43
CA ALA A 177 13.17 3.59 -7.49
C ALA A 177 12.94 4.28 -6.13
N ARG A 178 12.13 3.68 -5.24
CA ARG A 178 11.95 4.19 -3.86
C ARG A 178 13.21 4.13 -3.00
N PHE A 179 14.19 3.31 -3.38
CA PHE A 179 15.45 3.16 -2.66
C PHE A 179 16.51 4.17 -3.13
N SER A 180 16.38 4.72 -4.33
CA SER A 180 17.37 5.62 -4.95
C SER A 180 17.39 7.05 -4.38
N GLY A 181 16.60 7.33 -3.34
CA GLY A 181 16.55 8.62 -2.66
C GLY A 181 17.08 8.56 -1.22
N ARG A 182 18.41 8.46 -1.07
CA ARG A 182 19.18 8.94 0.09
C ARG A 182 20.68 8.87 -0.16
#